data_AF-A0A838IX84-F1
#
_entry.id   AF-A0A838IX84-F1
#
_cell.length_a   1.000
_cell.length_b   1.000
_cell.length_c   1.000
_cell.angle_alpha   90.00
_cell.angle_beta   90.00
_cell.angle_gamma   90.00
#
_symmetry.space_group_name_H-M   'P 1'
#
loop_
_entity.id
_entity.type
_entity.pdbx_description
1 polymer ?
#
loop_
_entity_poly.entity_id
_entity_poly.type
_entity_poly.pdbx_seq_one_letter_code
_entity_poly.pdbx_strand_id
1 'polypeptide(L)'
;MKRVALISIGLVALVLAACAPSAVVATNVVPTIISLQVAADSNHVVLQGRYFGGGGEGSYVIAGANSDGQNGERVSVDLWSPTRIEFTAPSDTNGTFVFVVVDDIPSNGMPANLR
;
A
#
# COMPACT_ATOMS: atom_id res chain seq x y z
N MET A 1 7.76 4.29 53.89
CA MET A 1 6.84 5.19 53.17
C MET A 1 7.24 5.41 51.69
N LYS A 2 8.51 5.67 51.34
CA LYS A 2 8.97 5.83 49.94
C LYS A 2 8.67 4.64 48.99
N ARG A 3 8.71 3.40 49.49
CA ARG A 3 8.47 2.18 48.69
C ARG A 3 7.01 1.98 48.28
N VAL A 4 6.06 2.45 49.10
CA VAL A 4 4.61 2.34 48.82
C VAL A 4 4.20 3.33 47.74
N ALA A 5 4.78 4.54 47.76
CA ALA A 5 4.54 5.57 46.74
C ALA A 5 5.02 5.16 45.33
N LEU A 6 6.08 4.35 45.23
CA LEU A 6 6.58 3.86 43.94
C LEU A 6 5.66 2.79 43.32
N ILE A 7 5.03 1.96 44.16
CA ILE A 7 4.14 0.88 43.70
C ILE A 7 2.82 1.47 43.17
N SER A 8 2.27 2.49 43.83
CA SER A 8 1.03 3.14 43.38
C SER A 8 1.21 3.91 42.07
N ILE A 9 2.37 4.53 41.81
CA ILE A 9 2.65 5.21 40.54
C ILE A 9 2.78 4.19 39.39
N GLY A 10 3.44 3.05 39.62
CA GLY A 10 3.57 2.00 38.61
C GLY A 10 2.22 1.36 38.24
N LEU A 11 1.32 1.18 39.21
CA LEU A 11 0.01 0.60 38.98
C LEU A 11 -0.89 1.53 38.15
N VAL A 12 -0.85 2.84 38.40
CA VAL A 12 -1.61 3.83 37.62
C VAL A 12 -1.13 3.87 36.17
N ALA A 13 0.19 3.82 35.93
CA ALA A 13 0.73 3.82 34.57
C ALA A 13 0.29 2.61 33.72
N LEU A 14 0.13 1.43 34.34
CA LEU A 14 -0.37 0.21 33.69
C LEU A 14 -1.85 0.31 33.28
N VAL A 15 -2.68 1.00 34.06
CA VAL A 15 -4.11 1.20 33.74
C VAL A 15 -4.29 2.18 32.57
N LEU A 16 -3.42 3.19 32.44
CA LEU A 16 -3.49 4.13 31.31
C LEU A 16 -3.04 3.50 29.98
N ALA A 17 -2.11 2.53 30.00
CA ALA A 17 -1.65 1.85 28.79
C ALA A 17 -2.69 0.88 28.19
N ALA A 18 -3.65 0.40 28.99
CA ALA A 18 -4.72 -0.50 28.53
C ALA A 18 -5.78 0.20 27.67
N CYS A 19 -5.77 1.54 27.61
CA CYS A 19 -6.68 2.34 26.80
C CYS A 19 -6.05 2.84 25.49
N ALA A 20 -4.83 2.39 25.16
CA ALA A 20 -4.28 2.65 23.84
C ALA A 20 -5.06 1.79 22.82
N PRO A 21 -5.76 2.38 21.84
CA PRO A 21 -6.45 1.60 20.82
C PRO A 21 -5.43 0.80 20.01
N SER A 22 -5.38 -0.51 20.22
CA SER A 22 -4.69 -1.44 19.33
C SER A 22 -5.61 -1.74 18.15
N ALA A 23 -5.72 -0.79 17.23
CA ALA A 23 -6.47 -0.99 16.00
C ALA A 23 -5.66 -1.91 15.06
N VAL A 24 -5.71 -3.22 15.29
CA VAL A 24 -5.40 -4.20 14.24
C VAL A 24 -6.64 -4.26 13.36
N VAL A 25 -6.76 -3.30 12.45
CA VAL A 25 -7.84 -3.30 11.46
C VAL A 25 -7.52 -4.39 10.45
N ALA A 26 -8.22 -5.52 10.53
CA ALA A 26 -8.22 -6.51 9.45
C ALA A 26 -8.99 -5.92 8.25
N THR A 27 -8.32 -5.12 7.43
CA THR A 27 -8.86 -4.59 6.19
C THR A 27 -8.70 -5.63 5.08
N ASN A 28 -9.56 -6.65 5.06
CA ASN A 28 -9.80 -7.49 3.86
C ASN A 28 -10.55 -6.70 2.78
N VAL A 29 -10.18 -5.44 2.57
CA VAL A 29 -10.82 -4.56 1.59
C VAL A 29 -10.01 -4.63 0.32
N VAL A 30 -10.66 -5.00 -0.78
CA VAL A 30 -10.00 -5.09 -2.09
C VAL A 30 -9.51 -3.68 -2.49
N PRO A 31 -8.20 -3.47 -2.67
CA PRO A 31 -7.68 -2.20 -3.15
C PRO A 31 -8.25 -1.90 -4.53
N THR A 32 -8.56 -0.64 -4.82
CA THR A 32 -9.18 -0.28 -6.09
C THR A 32 -8.42 0.86 -6.74
N ILE A 33 -7.92 0.61 -7.95
CA ILE A 33 -7.36 1.63 -8.82
C ILE A 33 -8.52 2.29 -9.56
N ILE A 34 -8.66 3.60 -9.40
CA ILE A 34 -9.71 4.42 -10.01
C ILE A 34 -9.22 5.08 -11.29
N SER A 35 -7.99 5.59 -11.28
CA SER A 35 -7.38 6.17 -12.46
C SER A 35 -5.87 6.00 -12.47
N LEU A 36 -5.30 6.09 -13.66
CA LEU A 36 -3.90 5.97 -13.96
C LEU A 36 -3.51 7.09 -14.91
N GLN A 37 -2.38 7.73 -14.63
CA GLN A 37 -1.77 8.74 -15.49
C GLN A 37 -0.33 8.33 -15.76
N VAL A 38 0.10 8.44 -17.01
CA VAL A 38 1.50 8.23 -17.41
C VAL A 38 2.03 9.56 -17.92
N ALA A 39 3.11 10.05 -17.32
CA ALA A 39 3.80 11.24 -17.80
C ALA A 39 4.50 10.92 -19.13
N ALA A 40 4.29 11.79 -20.12
CA ALA A 40 4.73 11.56 -21.50
C ALA A 40 6.26 11.55 -21.69
N ASP A 41 7.02 12.06 -20.72
CA ASP A 41 8.45 12.36 -20.84
C ASP A 41 9.36 11.54 -19.91
N SER A 42 8.78 10.83 -18.94
CA SER A 42 9.53 10.25 -17.82
C SER A 42 9.13 8.83 -17.46
N ASN A 43 8.17 8.23 -18.17
CA ASN A 43 7.54 6.95 -17.79
C ASN A 43 7.04 6.95 -16.34
N HIS A 44 6.84 8.14 -15.76
CA HIS A 44 6.35 8.31 -14.40
C HIS A 44 4.87 8.02 -14.37
N VAL A 45 4.46 7.08 -13.54
CA VAL A 45 3.08 6.64 -13.42
C VAL A 45 2.51 7.09 -12.10
N VAL A 46 1.33 7.72 -12.16
CA VAL A 46 0.56 8.10 -10.99
C VAL A 46 -0.74 7.30 -10.98
N LEU A 47 -0.91 6.48 -9.94
CA LEU A 47 -2.16 5.79 -9.65
C LEU A 47 -2.95 6.57 -8.62
N GLN A 48 -4.26 6.72 -8.88
CA GLN A 48 -5.23 7.19 -7.89
C GLN A 48 -6.20 6.07 -7.58
N GLY A 49 -6.54 5.92 -6.31
CA GLY A 49 -7.41 4.84 -5.88
C GLY A 49 -7.82 4.92 -4.43
N ARG A 50 -8.21 3.77 -3.89
CA ARG A 50 -8.68 3.63 -2.51
C ARG A 50 -8.15 2.34 -1.92
N TYR A 51 -7.97 2.37 -0.60
CA TYR A 51 -7.55 1.23 0.21
C TYR A 51 -6.15 0.71 -0.15
N PHE A 52 -5.26 1.59 -0.61
CA PHE A 52 -3.86 1.22 -0.84
C PHE A 52 -3.06 1.04 0.47
N GLY A 53 -3.61 1.48 1.61
CA GLY A 53 -2.93 1.39 2.90
C GLY A 53 -1.61 2.19 2.93
N GLY A 54 -0.65 1.69 3.71
CA GLY A 54 0.65 2.34 3.92
C GLY A 54 1.83 1.70 3.18
N GLY A 55 1.60 0.70 2.32
CA GLY A 55 2.68 0.02 1.59
C GLY A 55 3.53 -0.87 2.50
N GLY A 56 2.89 -1.71 3.32
CA GLY A 56 3.54 -2.61 4.26
C GLY A 56 4.14 -3.86 3.61
N GLU A 57 4.57 -4.81 4.43
CA GLU A 57 5.00 -6.14 3.97
C GLU A 57 3.89 -6.81 3.14
N GLY A 58 4.24 -7.41 2.01
CA GLY A 58 3.25 -7.99 1.07
C GLY A 58 2.54 -6.98 0.17
N SER A 59 2.83 -5.67 0.29
CA SER A 59 2.31 -4.64 -0.61
C SER A 59 3.30 -4.30 -1.72
N TYR A 60 2.85 -4.29 -2.97
CA TYR A 60 3.68 -4.00 -4.14
C TYR A 60 2.84 -3.63 -5.37
N VAL A 61 3.49 -3.11 -6.41
CA VAL A 61 2.86 -2.82 -7.71
C VAL A 61 3.40 -3.80 -8.75
N ILE A 62 2.50 -4.35 -9.57
CA ILE A 62 2.85 -5.11 -10.78
C ILE A 62 2.52 -4.23 -11.98
N ALA A 63 3.49 -4.00 -12.85
CA ALA A 63 3.31 -3.25 -14.10
C ALA A 63 3.51 -4.16 -15.32
N GLY A 64 2.79 -3.88 -16.40
CA GLY A 64 2.95 -4.61 -17.66
C GLY A 64 2.43 -6.04 -17.61
N ALA A 65 1.45 -6.33 -16.76
CA ALA A 65 0.82 -7.65 -16.67
C ALA A 65 -0.23 -7.86 -17.77
N ASN A 66 -0.67 -9.11 -17.95
CA ASN A 66 -1.88 -9.43 -18.71
C ASN A 66 -3.16 -9.16 -17.88
N SER A 67 -4.34 -9.39 -18.44
CA SER A 67 -5.64 -9.15 -17.78
C SER A 67 -5.84 -9.95 -16.48
N ASP A 68 -5.10 -11.04 -16.30
CA ASP A 68 -5.18 -11.92 -15.14
C ASP A 68 -4.11 -11.59 -14.07
N GLY A 69 -3.32 -10.52 -14.28
CA GLY A 69 -2.26 -10.11 -13.36
C GLY A 69 -0.96 -10.91 -13.48
N GLN A 70 -0.80 -11.71 -14.53
CA GLN A 70 0.38 -12.54 -14.77
C GLN A 70 1.36 -11.89 -15.74
N ASN A 71 2.60 -12.39 -15.75
CA ASN A 71 3.70 -11.96 -16.64
C ASN A 71 4.07 -10.47 -16.57
N GLY A 72 3.60 -9.77 -15.53
CA GLY A 72 4.04 -8.42 -15.22
C GLY A 72 5.27 -8.41 -14.32
N GLU A 73 5.85 -7.23 -14.15
CA GLU A 73 7.05 -7.01 -13.35
C GLU A 73 6.71 -6.23 -12.07
N ARG A 74 7.35 -6.60 -10.95
CA ARG A 74 7.26 -5.80 -9.72
C ARG A 74 8.12 -4.56 -9.86
N VAL A 75 7.52 -3.39 -9.66
CA VAL A 75 8.21 -2.10 -9.79
C VAL A 75 8.56 -1.50 -8.44
N SER A 76 9.64 -0.71 -8.41
CA SER A 76 9.94 0.14 -7.26
C SER A 76 8.93 1.28 -7.19
N VAL A 77 8.40 1.53 -5.99
CA VAL A 77 7.44 2.60 -5.74
C VAL A 77 8.18 3.81 -5.16
N ASP A 78 7.96 4.97 -5.77
CA ASP A 78 8.55 6.25 -5.36
C ASP A 78 7.73 6.93 -4.25
N LEU A 79 6.40 6.80 -4.31
CA LEU A 79 5.49 7.29 -3.28
C LEU A 79 4.37 6.28 -3.06
N TRP A 80 4.10 5.95 -1.80
CA TRP A 80 2.94 5.15 -1.41
C TRP A 80 2.09 5.89 -0.38
N SER A 81 0.79 5.98 -0.64
CA SER A 81 -0.19 6.51 0.31
C SER A 81 -1.53 5.78 0.15
N PRO A 82 -2.49 5.94 1.09
CA PRO A 82 -3.76 5.20 1.05
C PRO A 82 -4.62 5.39 -0.19
N THR A 83 -4.38 6.46 -0.95
CA THR A 83 -5.16 6.82 -2.16
C THR A 83 -4.32 7.13 -3.38
N ARG A 84 -2.98 7.14 -3.26
CA ARG A 84 -2.08 7.54 -4.34
C ARG A 84 -0.79 6.75 -4.30
N ILE A 85 -0.40 6.21 -5.45
CA ILE A 85 0.90 5.56 -5.64
C ILE A 85 1.59 6.20 -6.84
N GLU A 86 2.90 6.41 -6.72
CA GLU A 86 3.74 6.89 -7.81
C GLU A 86 4.90 5.91 -8.02
N PHE A 87 5.21 5.59 -9.28
CA PHE A 87 6.32 4.72 -9.64
C PHE A 87 6.80 5.02 -11.05
N THR A 88 8.03 4.60 -11.36
CA THR A 88 8.55 4.63 -12.73
C THR A 88 8.26 3.31 -13.44
N ALA A 89 7.61 3.36 -14.61
CA ALA A 89 7.32 2.16 -15.39
C ALA A 89 8.61 1.53 -15.98
N PRO A 90 8.71 0.18 -16.04
CA PRO A 90 9.85 -0.48 -16.67
C PRO A 90 9.86 -0.21 -18.17
N SER A 91 11.05 -0.14 -18.77
CA SER A 91 11.23 0.10 -20.21
C SER A 91 10.65 -1.01 -21.08
N ASP A 92 10.64 -2.25 -20.57
CA ASP A 92 10.24 -3.44 -21.30
C ASP A 92 9.07 -4.13 -20.61
N THR A 93 7.86 -3.66 -20.92
CA THR A 93 6.61 -4.29 -20.47
C THR A 93 5.99 -5.12 -21.59
N ASN A 94 5.59 -6.35 -21.25
CA ASN A 94 4.98 -7.32 -22.18
C ASN A 94 3.45 -7.21 -22.22
N GLY A 95 2.84 -6.60 -21.20
CA GLY A 95 1.38 -6.45 -21.07
C GLY A 95 0.95 -4.99 -20.88
N THR A 96 -0.36 -4.80 -20.80
CA THR A 96 -1.01 -3.47 -20.78
C THR A 96 -1.84 -3.25 -19.52
N PHE A 97 -1.55 -3.96 -18.44
CA PHE A 97 -2.27 -3.81 -17.17
C PHE A 97 -1.31 -3.53 -16.01
N VAL A 98 -1.82 -2.75 -15.06
CA VAL A 98 -1.19 -2.46 -13.78
C VAL A 98 -2.09 -2.97 -12.66
N PHE A 99 -1.48 -3.57 -11.65
CA PHE A 99 -2.13 -4.06 -10.45
C PHE A 99 -1.41 -3.52 -9.22
N VAL A 100 -2.18 -3.22 -8.18
CA VAL A 100 -1.66 -2.91 -6.85
C VAL A 100 -2.03 -4.08 -5.95
N VAL A 101 -1.05 -4.68 -5.29
CA VAL A 101 -1.26 -5.69 -4.25
C VAL A 101 -1.03 -5.02 -2.91
N VAL A 102 -1.96 -5.20 -1.99
CA VAL A 102 -1.91 -4.65 -0.62
C VAL A 102 -2.13 -5.78 0.35
N ASP A 103 -1.14 -6.06 1.20
CA ASP A 103 -1.18 -7.17 2.16
C ASP A 103 -1.63 -8.49 1.49
N ASP A 104 -1.01 -8.81 0.34
CA ASP A 104 -1.32 -9.96 -0.53
C ASP A 104 -2.70 -9.96 -1.22
N ILE A 105 -3.49 -8.88 -1.08
CA ILE A 105 -4.78 -8.71 -1.76
C ILE A 105 -4.60 -7.90 -3.05
N PRO A 106 -4.85 -8.49 -4.24
CA PRO A 106 -4.71 -7.78 -5.50
C PRO A 106 -5.90 -6.83 -5.76
N SER A 107 -5.62 -5.73 -6.45
CA SER A 107 -6.63 -4.79 -6.95
C SER A 107 -7.31 -5.30 -8.22
N ASN A 108 -8.25 -4.50 -8.74
CA ASN A 108 -8.62 -4.59 -10.14
C ASN A 108 -7.40 -4.33 -11.04
N GLY A 109 -7.38 -4.98 -12.21
CA GLY A 109 -6.43 -4.65 -13.28
C GLY A 109 -6.80 -3.34 -13.94
N MET A 110 -5.89 -2.37 -13.93
CA MET A 110 -6.06 -1.09 -14.61
C MET A 110 -5.36 -1.14 -15.97
N PRO A 111 -6.08 -0.98 -17.09
CA PRO A 111 -5.44 -0.79 -18.39
C PRO A 111 -4.48 0.39 -18.36
N ALA A 112 -3.27 0.16 -18.83
CA ALA A 112 -2.20 1.14 -18.85
C ALA A 112 -1.49 1.06 -20.20
N ASN A 113 -1.33 2.20 -20.86
CA ASN A 113 -0.35 2.32 -21.92
C ASN A 113 0.94 2.86 -21.32
N LEU A 114 1.87 1.94 -21.00
CA LEU A 114 3.17 2.26 -20.42
C LEU A 114 4.24 2.54 -21.51
N ARG A 115 3.81 2.75 -22.76
CA ARG A 115 4.63 3.09 -23.94
C ARG A 115 4.15 4.38 -24.62
#